data_AF-A0A1M7L8A2-F1
#
_entry.id   AF-A0A1M7L8A2-F1
#
_cell.length_a   1.000
_cell.length_b   1.000
_cell.length_c   1.000
_cell.angle_alpha   90.00
_cell.angle_beta   90.00
_cell.angle_gamma   90.00
#
_symmetry.space_group_name_H-M   'P 1'
#
loop_
_entity.id
_entity.type
_entity.pdbx_description
1 polymer ?
#
loop_
_entity_poly.entity_id
_entity_poly.type
_entity_poly.pdbx_seq_one_letter_code
_entity_poly.pdbx_strand_id
1 'polypeptide(L)'
;MNNIEETLWNYIDGNCTPDEQSVISTLIASDEAYRLKYQELLALNKEFAAIELEEPSMAFTYNVIEAIRTEQAQVPLKAAINKRIILGITLFFVITLTGFLIYTLGSMDWSGQGMPDLAAKVPANFKVPDVSSHISKPLVEGFMFFDVVLALFLFDTYLRRKNISKQAN
;
A
#
# COMPACT_ATOMS: atom_id res chain seq x y z
N MET A 1 -20.25 9.55 -19.58
CA MET A 1 -21.24 10.06 -20.55
C MET A 1 -21.35 11.54 -20.25
N ASN A 2 -20.60 12.38 -20.99
CA ASN A 2 -20.65 13.82 -20.77
C ASN A 2 -21.99 14.31 -21.29
N ASN A 3 -22.79 14.90 -20.41
CA ASN A 3 -24.12 15.39 -20.75
C ASN A 3 -23.97 16.64 -21.64
N ILE A 4 -24.95 16.86 -22.54
CA ILE A 4 -25.03 18.07 -23.37
C ILE A 4 -24.87 19.34 -22.50
N GLU A 5 -25.45 19.31 -21.30
CA GLU A 5 -25.40 20.38 -20.31
C GLU A 5 -23.99 20.63 -19.76
N GLU A 6 -23.20 19.59 -19.44
CA GLU A 6 -21.84 19.73 -18.92
C GLU A 6 -20.90 20.39 -19.95
N THR A 7 -21.09 20.03 -21.22
CA THR A 7 -20.33 20.61 -22.33
C THR A 7 -20.67 22.09 -22.51
N LEU A 8 -21.95 22.46 -22.38
CA LEU A 8 -22.41 23.84 -22.45
C LEU A 8 -21.96 24.67 -21.23
N TRP A 9 -21.92 24.08 -20.03
CA TRP A 9 -21.37 24.73 -18.84
C TRP A 9 -19.89 25.08 -19.00
N ASN A 10 -19.06 24.13 -19.44
CA ASN A 10 -17.65 24.38 -19.70
C ASN A 10 -17.44 25.51 -20.72
N TYR A 11 -18.33 25.63 -21.72
CA TYR A 11 -18.32 26.71 -22.71
C TYR A 11 -18.72 28.06 -22.10
N ILE A 12 -19.72 28.09 -21.22
CA ILE A 12 -20.17 29.32 -20.52
C ILE A 12 -19.09 29.81 -19.54
N ASP A 13 -18.44 28.91 -18.82
CA ASP A 13 -17.41 29.22 -17.83
C ASP A 13 -16.03 29.54 -18.44
N GLY A 14 -15.87 29.35 -19.76
CA GLY A 14 -14.61 29.61 -20.46
C GLY A 14 -13.51 28.57 -20.19
N ASN A 15 -13.88 27.38 -19.72
CA ASN A 15 -12.96 26.29 -19.38
C ASN A 15 -12.68 25.33 -20.57
N CYS A 16 -13.17 25.67 -21.77
CA CYS A 16 -12.97 24.91 -23.00
C CYS A 16 -11.66 25.27 -23.72
N THR A 17 -11.12 24.32 -24.48
CA THR A 17 -10.04 24.60 -25.44
C THR A 17 -10.57 25.40 -26.65
N PRO A 18 -9.71 26.13 -27.39
CA PRO A 18 -10.12 26.91 -28.56
C PRO A 18 -10.83 26.08 -29.64
N ASP A 19 -10.38 24.84 -29.82
CA ASP A 19 -10.97 23.90 -30.80
C ASP A 19 -12.37 23.48 -30.37
N GLU A 20 -12.57 23.13 -29.10
CA GLU A 20 -13.88 22.78 -28.54
C GLU A 20 -14.86 23.96 -28.58
N GLN A 21 -14.38 25.19 -28.37
CA GLN A 21 -15.20 26.39 -28.45
C GLN A 21 -15.80 26.59 -29.86
N SER A 22 -15.02 26.30 -30.91
CA SER A 22 -15.48 26.38 -32.30
C SER A 22 -16.51 25.29 -32.65
N VAL A 23 -16.34 24.08 -32.10
CA VAL A 23 -17.28 22.97 -32.29
C VAL A 23 -18.59 23.25 -31.57
N ILE A 24 -18.53 23.69 -30.30
CA ILE A 24 -19.72 23.97 -29.49
C ILE A 24 -20.51 25.16 -30.05
N SER A 25 -19.84 26.22 -30.50
CA SER A 25 -20.53 27.35 -31.15
C SER A 25 -21.24 26.94 -32.46
N THR A 26 -20.63 26.03 -33.23
CA THR A 26 -21.27 25.45 -34.43
C THR A 26 -22.48 24.58 -34.04
N LEU A 27 -22.36 23.79 -32.97
CA LEU A 27 -23.46 22.95 -32.45
C LEU A 27 -24.63 23.78 -31.92
N ILE A 28 -24.37 24.89 -31.21
CA ILE A 28 -25.40 25.84 -30.76
C ILE A 28 -26.13 26.49 -31.96
N ALA A 29 -25.43 26.72 -33.08
CA ALA A 29 -26.01 27.32 -34.27
C ALA A 29 -26.79 26.34 -35.16
N SER A 30 -26.42 25.05 -35.15
CA SER A 30 -26.97 24.03 -36.05
C SER A 30 -28.00 23.12 -35.39
N ASP A 31 -27.94 22.91 -34.08
CA ASP A 31 -28.82 22.02 -33.34
C ASP A 31 -29.77 22.81 -32.40
N GLU A 32 -31.07 22.60 -32.58
CA GLU A 32 -32.11 23.23 -31.78
C GLU A 32 -32.06 22.80 -30.30
N ALA A 33 -31.69 21.55 -30.01
CA ALA A 33 -31.59 21.05 -28.64
C ALA A 33 -30.47 21.74 -27.86
N TYR A 34 -29.32 21.96 -28.50
CA TYR A 34 -28.19 22.70 -27.90
C TYR A 34 -28.54 24.16 -27.66
N ARG A 35 -29.25 24.80 -28.60
CA ARG A 35 -29.69 26.18 -28.47
C ARG A 35 -30.66 26.40 -27.31
N LEU A 36 -31.67 25.54 -27.18
CA LEU A 36 -32.65 25.62 -26.09
C LEU A 36 -31.97 25.43 -24.73
N LYS A 37 -31.10 24.43 -24.61
CA LYS A 37 -30.34 24.18 -23.37
C LYS A 37 -29.38 25.32 -23.04
N TYR A 38 -28.69 25.89 -24.02
CA TYR A 38 -27.84 27.05 -23.82
C TYR A 38 -28.61 28.26 -23.28
N GLN A 39 -29.81 28.53 -23.81
CA GLN A 39 -30.66 29.62 -23.33
C GLN A 39 -31.17 29.39 -21.91
N GLU A 40 -31.55 28.15 -21.58
CA GLU A 40 -31.96 27.75 -20.22
C GLU A 40 -30.82 27.99 -19.22
N LEU A 41 -29.61 27.53 -19.53
CA LEU A 41 -28.42 27.72 -18.68
C LEU A 41 -28.03 29.18 -18.53
N LEU A 42 -28.14 29.98 -19.61
CA LEU A 42 -27.88 31.41 -19.55
C LEU A 42 -28.90 32.15 -18.68
N ALA A 43 -30.17 31.76 -18.73
CA ALA A 43 -31.22 32.32 -17.88
C ALA A 43 -30.96 32.00 -16.41
N LEU A 44 -30.62 30.74 -16.10
CA LEU A 44 -30.25 30.31 -14.75
C LEU A 44 -29.03 31.06 -14.20
N ASN A 45 -27.98 31.23 -15.01
CA ASN A 45 -26.79 31.98 -14.59
C ASN A 45 -27.11 33.45 -14.26
N LYS A 46 -28.04 34.06 -15.01
CA LYS A 46 -28.52 35.42 -14.71
C LYS A 46 -29.31 35.48 -13.40
N GLU A 47 -30.11 34.46 -13.11
CA GLU A 47 -30.82 34.37 -11.83
C GLU A 47 -29.83 34.23 -10.66
N PHE A 48 -28.81 33.39 -10.79
CA PHE A 48 -27.75 33.28 -9.78
C PHE A 48 -26.96 34.58 -9.59
N ALA A 49 -26.66 35.30 -10.68
CA ALA A 49 -25.98 36.58 -10.61
C ALA A 49 -26.85 37.69 -9.98
N ALA A 50 -28.16 37.53 -9.98
CA ALA A 50 -29.10 38.46 -9.34
C ALA A 50 -29.30 38.17 -7.84
N ILE A 51 -28.79 37.05 -7.33
CA ILE A 51 -28.77 36.77 -5.89
C ILE A 51 -27.72 37.67 -5.26
N GLU A 52 -28.14 38.52 -4.32
CA GLU A 52 -27.23 39.29 -3.50
C GLU A 52 -26.40 38.32 -2.66
N LEU A 53 -25.07 38.31 -2.86
CA LEU A 53 -24.17 37.55 -2.01
C LEU A 53 -24.13 38.21 -0.63
N GLU A 54 -24.75 37.56 0.35
CA GLU A 54 -24.62 37.94 1.75
C GLU A 54 -23.19 37.64 2.23
N GLU A 55 -22.55 38.62 2.86
CA GLU A 55 -21.20 38.44 3.38
C GLU A 55 -21.22 37.43 4.54
N PRO A 56 -20.32 36.43 4.55
CA PRO A 56 -20.26 35.48 5.66
C PRO A 56 -19.90 36.21 6.97
N SER A 57 -20.30 35.63 8.10
CA SER A 57 -19.97 36.18 9.42
C SER A 57 -18.45 36.38 9.60
N MET A 58 -18.02 37.40 10.35
CA MET A 58 -16.60 37.68 10.60
C MET A 58 -15.80 36.49 11.16
N ALA A 59 -16.47 35.54 11.85
CA ALA A 59 -15.85 34.35 12.42
C ALA A 59 -15.83 33.13 11.48
N PHE A 60 -16.40 33.23 10.27
CA PHE A 60 -16.53 32.09 9.36
C PHE A 60 -15.17 31.48 8.99
N THR A 61 -14.23 32.30 8.53
CA THR A 61 -12.88 31.85 8.17
C THR A 61 -12.17 31.20 9.35
N TYR A 62 -12.30 31.78 10.54
CA TYR A 62 -11.73 31.20 11.75
C TYR A 62 -12.32 29.81 12.06
N ASN A 63 -13.65 29.69 12.05
CA ASN A 63 -14.35 28.44 12.33
C ASN A 63 -14.00 27.35 11.31
N VAL A 64 -13.93 27.69 10.01
CA VAL A 64 -13.59 26.74 8.94
C VAL A 64 -12.14 26.27 9.07
N ILE A 65 -11.20 27.18 9.31
CA ILE A 65 -9.79 26.82 9.44
C ILE A 65 -9.54 26.01 10.72
N GLU A 66 -10.20 26.35 11.82
CA GLU A 66 -10.10 25.57 13.07
C GLU A 66 -10.70 24.16 12.90
N ALA A 67 -11.84 24.03 12.21
CA ALA A 67 -12.42 22.72 11.88
C ALA A 67 -11.47 21.89 11.01
N ILE A 68 -10.89 22.46 9.94
CA ILE A 68 -9.92 21.76 9.08
C ILE A 68 -8.68 21.35 9.87
N ARG A 69 -8.20 22.21 10.78
CA ARG A 69 -7.03 21.93 11.61
C ARG A 69 -7.27 20.77 12.58
N THR A 70 -8.45 20.70 13.19
CA THR A 70 -8.82 19.60 14.08
C THR A 70 -8.99 18.28 13.33
N GLU A 71 -9.51 18.32 12.09
CA GLU A 71 -9.61 17.14 11.21
C GLU A 71 -8.23 16.63 10.74
N GLN A 72 -7.35 17.52 10.26
CA GLN A 72 -6.00 17.15 9.82
C GLN A 72 -5.07 16.70 10.96
N ALA A 73 -5.39 17.05 12.20
CA ALA A 73 -4.66 16.57 13.37
C ALA A 73 -4.91 15.08 13.67
N GLN A 74 -5.88 14.43 13.01
CA GLN A 74 -6.07 12.98 13.07
C GLN A 74 -5.13 12.20 12.13
N VAL A 75 -3.88 12.64 11.97
CA VAL A 75 -2.83 11.74 11.46
C VAL A 75 -2.81 10.53 12.39
N PRO A 76 -2.92 9.28 11.89
CA PRO A 76 -2.93 8.11 12.76
C PRO A 76 -1.71 8.20 13.66
N LEU A 77 -1.93 8.25 14.98
CA LEU A 77 -0.88 8.12 15.98
C LEU A 77 -0.11 6.86 15.62
N LYS A 78 0.99 7.02 14.89
CA LYS A 78 1.89 5.92 14.54
C LYS A 78 2.26 5.36 15.89
N ALA A 79 1.74 4.17 16.20
CA ALA A 79 1.97 3.53 17.47
C ALA A 79 3.45 3.67 17.81
N ALA A 80 3.76 4.20 18.98
CA ALA A 80 5.13 4.52 19.42
C ALA A 80 5.91 3.23 19.71
N ILE A 81 6.01 2.35 18.71
CA ILE A 81 6.69 1.07 18.82
C ILE A 81 8.17 1.33 18.58
N ASN A 82 8.97 1.06 19.61
CA ASN A 82 10.41 1.19 19.52
C ASN A 82 10.98 0.12 18.58
N LYS A 83 11.51 0.55 17.44
CA LYS A 83 12.12 -0.33 16.42
C LYS A 83 13.24 -1.22 16.97
N ARG A 84 13.90 -0.81 18.07
CA ARG A 84 14.93 -1.63 18.74
C ARG A 84 14.36 -2.90 19.35
N ILE A 85 13.13 -2.84 19.88
CA ILE A 85 12.45 -4.01 20.46
C ILE A 85 12.11 -5.00 19.35
N ILE A 86 11.56 -4.50 18.24
CA ILE A 86 11.27 -5.33 17.05
C ILE A 86 12.55 -6.01 16.56
N LEU A 87 13.65 -5.26 16.43
CA LEU A 87 14.92 -5.81 15.97
C LEU A 87 15.47 -6.88 16.93
N GLY A 88 15.35 -6.68 18.24
CA GLY A 88 15.75 -7.66 19.24
C GLY A 88 14.95 -8.97 19.13
N ILE A 89 13.62 -8.87 19.01
CA ILE A 89 12.75 -10.05 18.85
C ILE A 89 13.07 -10.78 17.54
N THR A 90 13.16 -10.05 16.42
CA THR A 90 13.49 -10.64 15.12
C THR A 90 14.84 -11.35 15.14
N LEU A 91 15.87 -10.72 15.74
CA LEU A 91 17.20 -11.31 15.82
C LEU A 91 17.19 -12.62 16.65
N PHE A 92 16.48 -12.62 17.77
CA PHE A 92 16.35 -13.83 18.60
C PHE A 92 15.69 -14.98 17.84
N PHE A 93 14.58 -14.72 17.14
CA PHE A 93 13.92 -15.74 16.33
C PHE A 93 14.82 -16.24 15.20
N VAL A 94 15.50 -15.36 14.46
CA VAL A 94 16.38 -15.79 13.36
C VAL A 94 17.53 -16.67 13.85
N ILE A 95 18.17 -16.30 14.97
CA ILE A 95 19.29 -17.09 15.54
C ILE A 95 18.80 -18.46 16.01
N THR A 96 17.68 -18.53 16.72
CA THR A 96 17.14 -19.79 17.24
C THR A 96 16.71 -20.73 16.12
N LEU A 97 16.00 -20.21 15.12
CA LEU A 97 15.55 -20.96 13.94
C LEU A 97 16.74 -21.47 13.12
N THR A 98 17.75 -20.63 12.90
CA THR A 98 18.98 -21.03 12.18
C THR A 98 19.75 -22.10 12.95
N GLY A 99 19.90 -21.95 14.26
CA GLY A 99 20.58 -22.95 15.10
C GLY A 99 19.88 -24.30 15.06
N PHE A 100 18.55 -24.31 15.08
CA PHE A 100 17.75 -25.53 14.98
C PHE A 100 17.88 -26.21 13.61
N LEU A 101 17.89 -25.42 12.54
CA LEU A 101 18.06 -25.90 11.17
C LEU A 101 19.46 -26.52 10.96
N ILE A 102 20.51 -25.88 11.47
CA ILE A 102 21.89 -26.43 11.42
C ILE A 102 21.98 -27.73 12.23
N TYR A 103 21.42 -27.75 13.44
CA TYR A 103 21.44 -28.93 14.29
C TYR A 103 20.79 -30.13 13.62
N THR A 104 19.59 -29.94 13.06
CA THR A 104 18.83 -31.03 12.44
C THR A 104 19.49 -31.52 11.16
N LEU A 105 19.93 -30.63 10.27
CA LEU A 105 20.65 -31.01 9.05
C LEU A 105 21.99 -31.71 9.34
N GLY A 106 22.69 -31.31 10.42
CA GLY A 106 23.93 -31.94 10.87
C GLY A 106 23.73 -33.28 11.57
N SER A 107 22.53 -33.53 12.11
CA SER A 107 22.16 -34.81 12.75
C SER A 107 21.47 -35.81 11.82
N MET A 108 21.14 -35.42 10.57
CA MET A 108 20.61 -36.35 9.58
C MET A 108 21.70 -37.28 9.08
N ASP A 109 21.43 -38.57 8.99
CA ASP A 109 22.31 -39.52 8.32
C ASP A 109 22.16 -39.36 6.79
N TRP A 110 23.05 -38.56 6.19
CA TRP A 110 23.15 -38.36 4.74
C TRP A 110 23.69 -39.64 4.05
N SER A 111 22.96 -40.74 4.13
CA SER A 111 23.35 -42.04 3.57
C SER A 111 22.96 -42.23 2.09
N GLY A 112 22.62 -41.14 1.38
CA GLY A 112 22.24 -41.15 -0.03
C GLY A 112 22.99 -40.09 -0.84
N GLN A 113 23.92 -40.54 -1.69
CA GLN A 113 24.53 -39.84 -2.83
C GLN A 113 25.34 -38.54 -2.54
N GLY A 114 26.64 -38.72 -2.34
CA GLY A 114 27.67 -37.96 -3.06
C GLY A 114 27.77 -36.45 -2.86
N MET A 115 27.32 -35.89 -1.73
CA MET A 115 27.68 -34.52 -1.33
C MET A 115 28.97 -34.52 -0.49
N PRO A 116 29.81 -33.46 -0.59
CA PRO A 116 30.94 -33.30 0.29
C PRO A 116 30.42 -33.14 1.72
N ASP A 117 30.88 -34.05 2.57
CA ASP A 117 30.51 -34.16 3.97
C ASP A 117 30.84 -32.87 4.74
N LEU A 118 29.84 -32.00 4.88
CA LEU A 118 29.90 -30.82 5.74
C LEU A 118 30.01 -31.20 7.23
N ALA A 119 29.83 -32.48 7.59
CA ALA A 119 29.97 -32.97 8.96
C ALA A 119 31.44 -33.19 9.38
N ALA A 120 32.39 -33.28 8.44
CA ALA A 120 33.79 -33.54 8.75
C ALA A 120 34.54 -32.39 9.49
N LYS A 121 33.88 -31.26 9.75
CA LYS A 121 34.49 -30.08 10.42
C LYS A 121 33.68 -29.51 11.58
N VAL A 122 32.75 -30.27 12.15
CA VAL A 122 32.14 -29.90 13.44
C VAL A 122 32.89 -30.66 14.55
N PRO A 123 33.54 -29.98 15.51
CA PRO A 123 34.33 -30.66 16.53
C PRO A 123 33.44 -31.59 17.36
N ALA A 124 33.85 -32.86 17.43
CA ALA A 124 33.11 -34.02 17.96
C ALA A 124 32.74 -33.98 19.46
N ASN A 125 32.81 -32.82 20.11
CA ASN A 125 32.55 -32.62 21.54
C ASN A 125 31.25 -31.86 21.85
N PHE A 126 30.42 -31.54 20.85
CA PHE A 126 29.11 -30.93 21.12
C PHE A 126 28.05 -32.01 21.40
N LYS A 127 28.09 -32.59 22.61
CA LYS A 127 26.96 -33.35 23.16
C LYS A 127 25.86 -32.36 23.53
N VAL A 128 24.98 -32.09 22.58
CA VAL A 128 23.68 -31.50 22.83
C VAL A 128 22.92 -32.31 23.89
N PRO A 129 22.26 -31.65 24.85
CA PRO A 129 21.39 -32.32 25.80
C PRO A 129 20.22 -32.99 25.06
N ASP A 130 19.92 -34.22 25.44
CA ASP A 130 18.89 -35.07 24.83
C ASP A 130 17.49 -34.55 25.20
N VAL A 131 17.02 -33.56 24.43
CA VAL A 131 15.69 -32.94 24.57
C VAL A 131 14.56 -33.79 23.96
N SER A 132 14.90 -34.96 23.42
CA SER A 132 13.95 -35.89 22.80
C SER A 132 12.93 -36.48 23.79
N SER A 133 13.19 -36.40 25.10
CA SER A 133 12.27 -36.87 26.15
C SER A 133 11.17 -35.88 26.52
N HIS A 134 11.34 -34.59 26.18
CA HIS A 134 10.43 -33.52 26.61
C HIS A 134 9.58 -32.94 25.48
N ILE A 135 9.82 -33.32 24.22
CA ILE A 135 9.10 -32.78 23.06
C ILE A 135 8.52 -33.92 22.21
N SER A 136 7.23 -33.81 21.86
CA SER A 136 6.56 -34.81 21.03
C SER A 136 7.07 -34.79 19.59
N LYS A 137 7.35 -35.98 19.02
CA LYS A 137 7.80 -36.16 17.63
C LYS A 137 6.97 -35.39 16.58
N PRO A 138 5.62 -35.44 16.58
CA PRO A 138 4.83 -34.70 15.59
C PRO A 138 4.94 -33.17 15.74
N LEU A 139 5.24 -32.67 16.94
CA LEU A 139 5.42 -31.24 17.18
C LEU A 139 6.75 -30.74 16.60
N VAL A 140 7.83 -31.52 16.75
CA VAL A 140 9.13 -31.22 16.13
C VAL A 140 9.03 -31.25 14.61
N GLU A 141 8.36 -32.27 14.06
CA GLU A 141 8.18 -32.43 12.61
C GLU A 141 7.33 -31.31 12.01
N GLY A 142 6.23 -30.93 12.67
CA GLY A 142 5.40 -29.80 12.27
C GLY A 142 6.14 -28.45 12.34
N PHE A 143 6.94 -28.24 13.38
CA PHE A 143 7.76 -27.04 13.52
C PHE A 143 8.83 -26.96 12.42
N MET A 144 9.48 -28.08 12.09
CA MET A 144 10.43 -28.18 10.96
C MET A 144 9.78 -27.86 9.61
N PHE A 145 8.62 -28.44 9.32
CA PHE A 145 7.91 -28.17 8.07
C PHE A 145 7.55 -26.68 7.97
N PHE A 146 7.08 -26.09 9.06
CA PHE A 146 6.79 -24.66 9.13
C PHE A 146 8.04 -23.80 8.91
N ASP A 147 9.16 -24.12 9.56
CA ASP A 147 10.43 -23.40 9.46
C ASP A 147 11.00 -23.41 8.04
N VAL A 148 10.96 -24.57 7.36
CA VAL A 148 11.43 -24.70 5.97
C VAL A 148 10.56 -23.91 5.01
N VAL A 149 9.22 -23.99 5.17
CA VAL A 149 8.28 -23.21 4.35
C VAL A 149 8.49 -21.71 4.57
N LEU A 150 8.67 -21.29 5.82
CA LEU A 150 8.92 -19.89 6.18
C LEU A 150 10.26 -19.41 5.62
N ALA A 151 11.31 -20.22 5.68
CA ALA A 151 12.61 -19.91 5.08
C ALA A 151 12.52 -19.73 3.56
N LEU A 152 11.84 -20.63 2.85
CA LEU A 152 11.62 -20.53 1.40
C LEU A 152 10.79 -19.30 1.04
N PHE A 153 9.72 -19.03 1.79
CA PHE A 153 8.88 -17.86 1.57
C PHE A 153 9.65 -16.54 1.78
N LEU A 154 10.45 -16.46 2.84
CA LEU A 154 11.31 -15.30 3.08
C LEU A 154 12.37 -15.16 2.00
N PHE A 155 12.95 -16.27 1.54
CA PHE A 155 13.94 -16.29 0.47
C PHE A 155 13.35 -15.82 -0.88
N ASP A 156 12.15 -16.29 -1.24
CA ASP A 156 11.43 -15.82 -2.44
C ASP A 156 11.09 -14.32 -2.33
N THR A 157 10.57 -13.89 -1.17
CA THR A 157 10.25 -12.48 -0.92
C THR A 157 11.50 -11.59 -1.01
N TYR A 158 12.64 -12.07 -0.50
CA TYR A 158 13.93 -11.39 -0.58
C TYR A 158 14.42 -11.23 -2.02
N LEU A 159 14.33 -12.31 -2.82
CA LEU A 159 14.69 -12.30 -4.24
C LEU A 159 13.80 -11.36 -5.06
N ARG A 160 12.47 -11.38 -4.83
CA ARG A 160 11.53 -10.47 -5.50
C ARG A 160 11.81 -9.01 -5.18
N ARG A 161 12.08 -8.67 -3.92
CA ARG A 161 12.47 -7.31 -3.53
C ARG A 161 13.74 -6.83 -4.23
N LYS A 162 14.76 -7.70 -4.33
CA LYS A 162 16.01 -7.38 -5.03
C LYS A 162 15.79 -7.13 -6.53
N ASN A 163 14.89 -7.88 -7.16
CA ASN A 163 14.57 -7.70 -8.57
C ASN A 163 13.83 -6.37 -8.83
N ILE A 164 12.95 -5.94 -7.93
CA ILE A 164 12.24 -4.65 -8.04
C ILE A 164 13.22 -3.47 -7.90
N SER A 165 14.17 -3.53 -6.97
CA SER A 165 15.20 -2.48 -6.83
C SER A 165 16.18 -2.37 -8.01
N LYS A 166 16.29 -3.42 -8.84
CA LYS A 166 17.13 -3.42 -10.03
C LYS A 166 16.45 -2.83 -11.27
N GLN A 167 15.13 -2.62 -11.23
CA GLN A 167 14.35 -1.96 -12.28
C GLN A 167 14.08 -0.46 -11.99
N ALA A 168 14.44 0.02 -10.80
CA ALA A 168 14.25 1.40 -10.36
C ALA A 168 15.55 2.24 -10.39
N ASN A 169 16.65 1.69 -10.92
CA ASN A 169 17.92 2.38 -11.20
C ASN A 169 18.28 2.22 -12.67
#